data_AF-A0AA45R3Z0-F1
#
_entry.id   AF-A0AA45R3Z0-F1
#
_cell.length_a   1.000
_cell.length_b   1.000
_cell.length_c   1.000
_cell.angle_alpha   90.00
_cell.angle_beta   90.00
_cell.angle_gamma   90.00
#
_symmetry.space_group_name_H-M   'P 1'
#
loop_
_entity.id
_entity.type
_entity.pdbx_description
1 polymer ?
#
loop_
_entity_poly.entity_id
_entity_poly.type
_entity_poly.pdbx_seq_one_letter_code
_entity_poly.pdbx_strand_id
1 'polypeptide(L)'
;MTTPSEASAIEEFARKLRELRIDCGEPSYATISRLTRTDQESISVGSVHTLLAGQRQTKPEIVRAFVRAVLRHRDGAARPEHAGIVDEWFALWRATRLESQTRTTGPAATPRETPPPASPQAGDVSSASTAHRPGIDRDQLVTPRVRSFLAHLEAALASTDEQGRRWGSAKYGCYAFYDYDGEPIYVGQTNERVQTRVRRHLSNQRTDAVAMRVLDVQEVAELELWPLWEHEDVDRTGEAAHQARQHLDAVESTIYERLLAESRFGMLLNERVPATAEPVELPASRRFALVDDQTRREWGSAAVRIARRASTLARLADTAVERGVVSDGLRRAILVQGVRLTQLAASAYATASGTKEPVVQLQGLEVREGIPLT
;
A
#
# COMPACT_ATOMS: atom_id res chain seq x y z
N MET A 1 21.06 -0.08 -35.77
CA MET A 1 21.36 -0.02 -34.32
C MET A 1 20.25 0.77 -33.65
N THR A 2 19.34 0.09 -32.97
CA THR A 2 18.14 0.67 -32.36
C THR A 2 18.54 1.43 -31.10
N THR A 3 18.28 2.73 -31.04
CA THR A 3 18.53 3.53 -29.84
C THR A 3 17.57 3.10 -28.72
N PRO A 4 18.05 2.90 -27.48
CA PRO A 4 17.19 2.47 -26.38
C PRO A 4 16.08 3.51 -26.10
N SER A 5 14.88 3.01 -25.76
CA SER A 5 13.71 3.83 -25.42
C SER A 5 13.95 4.62 -24.12
N GLU A 6 13.21 5.71 -23.90
CA GLU A 6 13.32 6.55 -22.68
C GLU A 6 13.13 5.75 -21.38
N ALA A 7 12.18 4.79 -21.39
CA ALA A 7 11.97 3.87 -20.29
C ALA A 7 13.21 3.00 -20.04
N SER A 8 13.87 2.55 -21.12
CA SER A 8 15.08 1.72 -21.06
C SER A 8 16.30 2.46 -20.49
N ALA A 9 16.50 3.75 -20.80
CA ALA A 9 17.64 4.52 -20.29
C ALA A 9 17.53 4.80 -18.77
N ILE A 10 16.32 5.11 -18.29
CA ILE A 10 16.06 5.34 -16.86
C ILE A 10 16.15 4.02 -16.08
N GLU A 11 15.64 2.93 -16.67
CA GLU A 11 15.73 1.59 -16.09
C GLU A 11 17.19 1.10 -16.02
N GLU A 12 18.00 1.39 -17.04
CA GLU A 12 19.43 1.09 -17.05
C GLU A 12 20.17 1.88 -15.97
N PHE A 13 19.85 3.18 -15.79
CA PHE A 13 20.43 3.98 -14.72
C PHE A 13 20.06 3.45 -13.33
N ALA A 14 18.79 3.05 -13.13
CA ALA A 14 18.35 2.44 -11.89
C ALA A 14 19.04 1.09 -11.62
N ARG A 15 19.28 0.29 -12.66
CA ARG A 15 20.08 -0.94 -12.57
C ARG A 15 21.50 -0.65 -12.09
N LYS A 16 22.18 0.33 -12.69
CA LYS A 16 23.54 0.74 -12.28
C LYS A 16 23.57 1.20 -10.82
N LEU A 17 22.56 1.92 -10.34
CA LEU A 17 22.47 2.30 -8.92
C LEU A 17 22.27 1.11 -7.97
N ARG A 18 21.55 0.07 -8.42
CA ARG A 18 21.42 -1.18 -7.65
C ARG A 18 22.75 -1.92 -7.57
N GLU A 19 23.50 -1.98 -8.67
CA GLU A 19 24.86 -2.55 -8.70
C GLU A 19 25.80 -1.80 -7.76
N LEU A 20 25.82 -0.47 -7.82
CA LEU A 20 26.60 0.35 -6.87
C LEU A 20 26.25 0.05 -5.41
N ARG A 21 24.96 -0.12 -5.09
CA ARG A 21 24.51 -0.46 -3.74
C ARG A 21 25.07 -1.82 -3.29
N ILE A 22 25.07 -2.81 -4.17
CA ILE A 22 25.60 -4.15 -3.89
C ILE A 22 27.11 -4.06 -3.65
N ASP A 23 27.85 -3.38 -4.54
CA ASP A 23 29.30 -3.18 -4.43
C ASP A 23 29.71 -2.43 -3.15
N CYS A 24 28.79 -1.64 -2.60
CA CYS A 24 28.99 -0.89 -1.36
C CYS A 24 28.57 -1.65 -0.09
N GLY A 25 28.38 -2.97 -0.14
CA GLY A 25 28.04 -3.79 1.04
C GLY A 25 26.54 -3.87 1.34
N GLU A 26 25.71 -3.56 0.34
CA GLU A 26 24.27 -3.73 0.37
C GLU A 26 23.51 -3.10 1.56
N PRO A 27 23.74 -1.80 1.88
CA PRO A 27 23.09 -1.16 3.02
C PRO A 27 21.56 -1.21 2.92
N SER A 28 20.90 -1.47 4.04
CA SER A 28 19.42 -1.40 4.13
C SER A 28 18.92 0.00 3.80
N TYR A 29 17.69 0.15 3.30
CA TYR A 29 17.14 1.46 2.97
C TYR A 29 17.02 2.37 4.22
N ALA A 30 16.80 1.77 5.39
CA ALA A 30 16.83 2.49 6.67
C ALA A 30 18.24 2.99 7.01
N THR A 31 19.28 2.17 6.74
CA THR A 31 20.68 2.56 6.88
C THR A 31 21.04 3.72 5.95
N ILE A 32 20.64 3.65 4.68
CA ILE A 32 20.86 4.71 3.69
C ILE A 32 20.18 6.01 4.15
N SER A 33 18.90 5.96 4.52
CA SER A 33 18.15 7.13 5.03
C SER A 33 18.76 7.71 6.31
N ARG A 34 19.35 6.89 7.17
CA ARG A 34 20.06 7.36 8.38
C ARG A 34 21.36 8.06 8.03
N LEU A 35 22.13 7.53 7.07
CA LEU A 35 23.44 8.06 6.66
C LEU A 35 23.36 9.38 5.90
N THR A 36 22.20 9.77 5.38
CA THR A 36 22.03 11.08 4.73
C THR A 36 21.71 12.21 5.72
N ARG A 37 21.18 11.90 6.91
CA ARG A 37 20.76 12.92 7.90
C ARG A 37 21.89 13.84 8.37
N THR A 38 23.14 13.43 8.20
CA THR A 38 24.32 14.22 8.57
C THR A 38 24.64 15.36 7.60
N ASP A 39 24.06 15.39 6.39
CA ASP A 39 24.46 16.30 5.30
C ASP A 39 23.47 17.43 5.02
N GLN A 40 22.58 17.77 5.96
CA GLN A 40 21.43 18.66 5.72
C GLN A 40 20.46 18.19 4.62
N GLU A 41 20.68 17.00 4.05
CA GLU A 41 19.86 16.35 3.04
C GLU A 41 19.25 15.06 3.63
N SER A 42 17.97 15.06 4.02
CA SER A 42 17.31 13.85 4.49
C SER A 42 16.50 13.19 3.38
N ILE A 43 16.94 12.04 2.89
CA ILE A 43 16.12 11.23 1.97
C ILE A 43 15.30 10.20 2.76
N SER A 44 14.01 10.11 2.42
CA SER A 44 13.12 9.10 3.00
C SER A 44 13.40 7.71 2.41
N VAL A 45 13.04 6.65 3.15
CA VAL A 45 13.07 5.27 2.62
C VAL A 45 12.26 5.15 1.32
N GLY A 46 11.14 5.86 1.20
CA GLY A 46 10.33 5.89 -0.02
C GLY A 46 11.03 6.59 -1.20
N SER A 47 11.86 7.60 -0.93
CA SER A 47 12.68 8.27 -1.95
C SER A 47 13.77 7.34 -2.49
N VAL A 48 14.40 6.54 -1.61
CA VAL A 48 15.38 5.51 -1.99
C VAL A 48 14.71 4.44 -2.87
N HIS A 49 13.54 3.95 -2.47
CA HIS A 49 12.77 2.99 -3.27
C HIS A 49 12.40 3.56 -4.65
N THR A 50 11.93 4.81 -4.70
CA THR A 50 11.53 5.48 -5.94
C THR A 50 12.71 5.65 -6.91
N LEU A 51 13.88 5.98 -6.38
CA LEU A 51 15.13 6.09 -7.13
C LEU A 51 15.53 4.74 -7.75
N LEU A 52 15.57 3.69 -6.92
CA LEU A 52 15.98 2.35 -7.35
C LEU A 52 14.94 1.64 -8.23
N ALA A 53 13.68 2.07 -8.20
CA ALA A 53 12.62 1.58 -9.07
C ALA A 53 12.60 2.27 -10.46
N GLY A 54 13.52 3.19 -10.74
CA GLY A 54 13.62 3.84 -12.07
C GLY A 54 12.45 4.76 -12.42
N GLN A 55 11.89 5.48 -11.44
CA GLN A 55 10.77 6.38 -11.69
C GLN A 55 11.20 7.69 -12.37
N ARG A 56 10.39 8.18 -13.32
CA ARG A 56 10.69 9.35 -14.19
C ARG A 56 10.90 10.70 -13.48
N GLN A 57 10.63 10.83 -12.17
CA GLN A 57 10.61 12.12 -11.46
C GLN A 57 11.64 12.26 -10.34
N THR A 58 12.71 11.47 -10.34
CA THR A 58 13.72 11.58 -9.28
C THR A 58 14.50 12.89 -9.38
N LYS A 59 14.58 13.62 -8.25
CA LYS A 59 15.30 14.89 -8.12
C LYS A 59 16.82 14.65 -8.06
N PRO A 60 17.63 15.59 -8.57
CA PRO A 60 19.10 15.49 -8.58
C PRO A 60 19.71 15.30 -7.19
N GLU A 61 19.18 16.01 -6.19
CA GLU A 61 19.63 15.94 -4.79
C GLU A 61 19.51 14.52 -4.21
N ILE A 62 18.46 13.79 -4.61
CA ILE A 62 18.21 12.42 -4.11
C ILE A 62 19.27 11.46 -4.64
N VAL A 63 19.70 11.64 -5.89
CA VAL A 63 20.77 10.83 -6.50
C VAL A 63 22.09 11.08 -5.78
N ARG A 64 22.44 12.35 -5.57
CA ARG A 64 23.67 12.76 -4.88
C ARG A 64 23.72 12.22 -3.45
N ALA A 65 22.63 12.41 -2.69
CA ALA A 65 22.52 11.93 -1.32
C ALA A 65 22.59 10.39 -1.23
N PHE A 66 21.97 9.68 -2.17
CA PHE A 66 22.04 8.22 -2.24
C PHE A 66 23.46 7.70 -2.48
N VAL A 67 24.14 8.20 -3.52
CA VAL A 67 25.50 7.75 -3.90
C VAL A 67 26.47 8.03 -2.75
N ARG A 68 26.37 9.21 -2.12
CA ARG A 68 27.20 9.55 -0.98
C ARG A 68 26.96 8.63 0.22
N ALA A 69 25.70 8.28 0.50
CA ALA A 69 25.36 7.40 1.62
C ALA A 69 25.88 5.97 1.45
N VAL A 70 25.81 5.40 0.23
CA VAL A 70 26.32 4.05 -0.02
C VAL A 70 27.85 4.00 0.03
N LEU A 71 28.54 5.02 -0.49
CA LEU A 71 30.01 5.12 -0.39
C LEU A 71 30.49 5.25 1.05
N ARG A 72 29.78 6.02 1.88
CA ARG A 72 30.05 6.11 3.33
C ARG A 72 29.83 4.80 4.06
N HIS A 73 28.82 4.03 3.65
CA HIS A 73 28.59 2.72 4.23
C HIS A 73 29.76 1.77 3.95
N ARG A 74 30.22 1.73 2.69
CA ARG A 74 31.38 0.94 2.25
C ARG A 74 32.65 1.31 3.01
N ASP A 75 32.91 2.61 3.14
CA ASP A 75 34.19 3.13 3.63
C ASP A 75 34.18 3.46 5.13
N GLY A 76 33.05 3.26 5.82
CA GLY A 76 32.83 3.52 7.25
C GLY A 76 32.73 5.01 7.64
N ALA A 77 33.16 5.93 6.77
CA ALA A 77 33.15 7.37 6.98
C ALA A 77 33.15 8.14 5.64
N ALA A 78 32.93 9.46 5.70
CA ALA A 78 33.06 10.32 4.52
C ALA A 78 34.53 10.46 4.10
N ARG A 79 34.83 10.29 2.81
CA ARG A 79 36.17 10.49 2.25
C ARG A 79 36.16 11.58 1.16
N PRO A 80 37.26 12.33 0.96
CA PRO A 80 37.35 13.34 -0.09
C PRO A 80 37.06 12.79 -1.50
N GLU A 81 37.45 11.54 -1.76
CA GLU A 81 37.24 10.82 -3.03
C GLU A 81 35.75 10.65 -3.38
N HIS A 82 34.86 10.67 -2.38
CA HIS A 82 33.42 10.52 -2.60
C HIS A 82 32.84 11.64 -3.45
N ALA A 83 33.39 12.86 -3.37
CA ALA A 83 32.90 14.01 -4.12
C ALA A 83 33.01 13.78 -5.64
N GLY A 84 34.17 13.28 -6.10
CA GLY A 84 34.40 12.97 -7.51
C GLY A 84 33.45 11.90 -8.04
N ILE A 85 33.28 10.82 -7.27
CA ILE A 85 32.36 9.73 -7.64
C ILE A 85 30.91 10.23 -7.68
N VAL A 86 30.48 11.04 -6.71
CA VAL A 86 29.13 11.63 -6.71
C VAL A 86 28.88 12.50 -7.94
N ASP A 87 29.88 13.28 -8.38
CA ASP A 87 29.77 14.11 -9.57
C ASP A 87 29.72 13.31 -10.87
N GLU A 88 30.44 12.19 -10.96
CA GLU A 88 30.36 11.24 -12.08
C GLU A 88 28.96 10.63 -12.20
N TRP A 89 28.40 10.15 -11.09
CA TRP A 89 27.03 9.62 -11.05
C TRP A 89 25.98 10.68 -11.38
N PHE A 90 26.22 11.93 -10.96
CA PHE A 90 25.36 13.04 -11.31
C PHE A 90 25.45 13.40 -12.81
N ALA A 91 26.63 13.34 -13.42
CA ALA A 91 26.81 13.52 -14.85
C ALA A 91 26.09 12.42 -15.65
N LEU A 92 26.18 11.16 -15.21
CA LEU A 92 25.46 10.04 -15.79
C LEU A 92 23.93 10.24 -15.71
N TRP A 93 23.42 10.67 -14.56
CA TRP A 93 22.00 11.00 -14.40
C TRP A 93 21.56 12.15 -15.33
N ARG A 94 22.36 13.22 -15.45
CA ARG A 94 22.05 14.33 -16.36
C ARG A 94 22.02 13.89 -17.82
N ALA A 95 22.96 13.05 -18.26
CA ALA A 95 23.00 12.53 -19.63
C ALA A 95 21.71 11.75 -19.97
N THR A 96 21.22 10.91 -19.05
CA THR A 96 19.96 10.17 -19.25
C THR A 96 18.74 11.09 -19.44
N ARG A 97 18.76 12.28 -18.82
CA ARG A 97 17.68 13.29 -18.94
C ARG A 97 17.81 14.16 -20.19
N LEU A 98 19.02 14.54 -20.58
CA LEU A 98 19.27 15.43 -21.72
C LEU A 98 18.92 14.75 -23.05
N GLU A 99 19.26 13.46 -23.19
CA GLU A 99 18.86 12.63 -24.33
C GLU A 99 17.33 12.43 -24.44
N SER A 100 16.62 12.60 -23.32
CA SER A 100 15.16 12.50 -23.26
C SER A 100 14.47 13.80 -23.71
N GLN A 101 15.10 14.96 -23.49
CA GLN A 101 14.54 16.26 -23.87
C GLN A 101 14.71 16.56 -25.37
N THR A 102 15.88 16.26 -25.95
CA THR A 102 16.17 16.50 -27.38
C THR A 102 15.34 15.63 -28.33
N ARG A 103 14.82 14.48 -27.89
CA ARG A 103 13.93 13.61 -28.69
C ARG A 103 12.45 14.04 -28.67
N THR A 104 12.05 14.91 -27.74
CA THR A 104 10.66 15.40 -27.63
C THR A 104 10.41 16.63 -28.51
N THR A 105 11.47 17.37 -28.85
CA THR A 105 11.43 18.47 -29.82
C THR A 105 11.86 17.96 -31.21
N GLY A 106 10.89 17.57 -32.05
CA GLY A 106 11.12 17.32 -33.48
C GLY A 106 11.59 18.57 -34.23
N PRO A 107 12.07 18.45 -35.48
CA PRO A 107 12.75 19.55 -36.19
C PRO A 107 11.78 20.71 -36.43
N ALA A 108 12.24 21.92 -36.09
CA ALA A 108 11.47 23.16 -36.19
C ALA A 108 10.98 23.40 -37.63
N ALA A 109 9.67 23.56 -37.79
CA ALA A 109 9.07 24.06 -39.02
C ALA A 109 9.55 25.50 -39.28
N THR A 110 9.85 25.79 -40.53
CA THR A 110 10.31 27.08 -41.06
C THR A 110 9.33 28.23 -40.75
N PRO A 111 9.82 29.45 -40.44
CA PRO A 111 8.94 30.59 -40.16
C PRO A 111 8.28 31.09 -41.44
N ARG A 112 6.95 31.21 -41.46
CA ARG A 112 6.23 31.98 -42.49
C ARG A 112 6.34 33.47 -42.17
N GLU A 113 6.68 34.26 -43.19
CA GLU A 113 6.73 35.72 -43.17
C GLU A 113 5.40 36.36 -42.76
N THR A 114 5.48 37.35 -41.87
CA THR A 114 4.38 38.22 -41.45
C THR A 114 4.29 39.44 -42.40
N PRO A 115 3.11 39.87 -42.86
CA PRO A 115 2.95 41.18 -43.50
C PRO A 115 2.98 42.33 -42.48
N PRO A 116 3.22 43.58 -42.91
CA PRO A 116 3.72 44.68 -42.08
C PRO A 116 2.65 45.32 -41.17
N PRO A 117 3.07 46.11 -40.16
CA PRO A 117 2.20 46.57 -39.08
C PRO A 117 1.41 47.82 -39.47
N ALA A 118 0.14 47.88 -39.07
CA ALA A 118 -0.57 49.15 -38.90
C ALA A 118 -0.33 49.65 -37.45
N SER A 119 0.25 50.84 -37.32
CA SER A 119 0.45 51.56 -36.05
C SER A 119 -0.80 52.39 -35.69
N PRO A 120 -0.87 53.04 -34.51
CA PRO A 120 -1.53 52.49 -33.32
C PRO A 120 -2.70 53.37 -32.86
N GLN A 121 -3.69 52.80 -32.17
CA GLN A 121 -4.52 53.59 -31.26
C GLN A 121 -4.31 53.10 -29.83
N ALA A 122 -3.83 54.05 -29.02
CA ALA A 122 -3.63 53.90 -27.60
C ALA A 122 -4.97 53.70 -26.90
N GLY A 123 -5.08 52.62 -26.12
CA GLY A 123 -6.24 52.29 -25.33
C GLY A 123 -5.91 51.16 -24.36
N ASP A 124 -5.49 51.57 -23.17
CA ASP A 124 -5.52 50.84 -21.89
C ASP A 124 -4.99 49.40 -21.82
N VAL A 125 -3.80 49.28 -21.23
CA VAL A 125 -3.18 48.01 -20.86
C VAL A 125 -3.80 47.54 -19.54
N SER A 126 -4.95 46.86 -19.62
CA SER A 126 -5.46 46.08 -18.49
C SER A 126 -5.07 44.62 -18.65
N SER A 127 -4.22 44.17 -17.74
CA SER A 127 -3.73 42.81 -17.51
C SER A 127 -4.61 41.69 -18.07
N ALA A 128 -4.14 41.03 -19.12
CA ALA A 128 -4.65 39.73 -19.52
C ALA A 128 -4.32 38.70 -18.43
N SER A 129 -5.30 38.49 -17.54
CA SER A 129 -5.34 37.41 -16.57
C SER A 129 -5.01 36.09 -17.27
N THR A 130 -3.95 35.43 -16.79
CA THR A 130 -3.63 34.04 -17.13
C THR A 130 -4.88 33.22 -16.80
N ALA A 131 -5.62 32.77 -17.81
CA ALA A 131 -6.81 31.95 -17.59
C ALA A 131 -6.38 30.69 -16.83
N HIS A 132 -6.73 30.65 -15.54
CA HIS A 132 -6.58 29.49 -14.68
C HIS A 132 -7.33 28.34 -15.36
N ARG A 133 -6.61 27.34 -15.90
CA ARG A 133 -7.24 26.05 -16.20
C ARG A 133 -7.90 25.61 -14.91
N PRO A 134 -9.22 25.38 -14.85
CA PRO A 134 -9.85 24.93 -13.63
C PRO A 134 -9.11 23.67 -13.17
N GLY A 135 -8.51 23.73 -11.98
CA GLY A 135 -7.87 22.59 -11.38
C GLY A 135 -8.88 21.45 -11.37
N ILE A 136 -8.51 20.28 -11.90
CA ILE A 136 -9.38 19.12 -11.83
C ILE A 136 -9.61 18.84 -10.34
N ASP A 137 -10.87 18.99 -9.93
CA ASP A 137 -11.30 18.62 -8.59
C ASP A 137 -11.00 17.14 -8.40
N ARG A 138 -10.01 16.84 -7.55
CA ARG A 138 -9.55 15.47 -7.32
C ARG A 138 -10.66 14.60 -6.75
N ASP A 139 -11.64 15.19 -6.05
CA ASP A 139 -12.77 14.48 -5.50
C ASP A 139 -13.77 14.05 -6.60
N GLN A 140 -13.81 14.77 -7.72
CA GLN A 140 -14.60 14.39 -8.91
C GLN A 140 -13.94 13.27 -9.73
N LEU A 141 -12.64 13.03 -9.56
CA LEU A 141 -11.93 11.91 -10.18
C LEU A 141 -12.14 10.58 -9.44
N VAL A 142 -12.64 10.62 -8.20
CA VAL A 142 -12.91 9.43 -7.39
C VAL A 142 -14.33 8.93 -7.69
N THR A 143 -14.45 7.65 -8.01
CA THR A 143 -15.75 7.05 -8.32
C THR A 143 -16.74 7.25 -7.15
N PRO A 144 -18.05 7.47 -7.43
CA PRO A 144 -19.04 7.70 -6.38
C PRO A 144 -19.02 6.65 -5.26
N ARG A 145 -18.79 5.38 -5.63
CA ARG A 145 -18.64 4.28 -4.68
C ARG A 145 -17.47 4.47 -3.71
N VAL A 146 -16.29 4.81 -4.22
CA VAL A 146 -15.12 5.00 -3.35
C VAL A 146 -15.34 6.19 -2.43
N ARG A 147 -16.01 7.25 -2.89
CA ARG A 147 -16.43 8.36 -2.03
C ARG A 147 -17.42 7.93 -0.95
N SER A 148 -18.46 7.15 -1.31
CA SER A 148 -19.42 6.62 -0.34
C SER A 148 -18.71 5.75 0.71
N PHE A 149 -17.85 4.83 0.29
CA PHE A 149 -17.07 3.98 1.20
C PHE A 149 -16.19 4.79 2.16
N LEU A 150 -15.44 5.78 1.65
CA LEU A 150 -14.60 6.64 2.48
C LEU A 150 -15.44 7.47 3.46
N ALA A 151 -16.62 7.95 3.06
CA ALA A 151 -17.53 8.67 3.94
C ALA A 151 -18.04 7.78 5.10
N HIS A 152 -18.44 6.54 4.81
CA HIS A 152 -18.84 5.58 5.84
C HIS A 152 -17.67 5.20 6.76
N LEU A 153 -16.47 5.04 6.21
CA LEU A 153 -15.26 4.82 7.01
C LEU A 153 -14.99 5.98 7.97
N GLU A 154 -15.07 7.21 7.49
CA GLU A 154 -14.89 8.39 8.33
C GLU A 154 -15.97 8.49 9.41
N ALA A 155 -17.23 8.20 9.07
CA ALA A 155 -18.32 8.16 10.03
C ALA A 155 -18.12 7.07 11.10
N ALA A 156 -17.68 5.86 10.71
CA ALA A 156 -17.38 4.78 11.64
C ALA A 156 -16.25 5.16 12.62
N LEU A 157 -15.15 5.71 12.11
CA LEU A 157 -14.01 6.15 12.92
C LEU A 157 -14.34 7.37 13.81
N ALA A 158 -15.28 8.21 13.38
CA ALA A 158 -15.73 9.38 14.14
C ALA A 158 -16.85 9.08 15.15
N SER A 159 -17.52 7.93 15.03
CA SER A 159 -18.56 7.49 15.97
C SER A 159 -18.03 7.49 17.40
N THR A 160 -18.88 7.82 18.37
CA THR A 160 -18.52 7.82 19.79
C THR A 160 -19.16 6.66 20.56
N ASP A 161 -18.53 6.27 21.66
CA ASP A 161 -19.15 5.43 22.69
C ASP A 161 -20.02 6.26 23.64
N GLU A 162 -20.55 5.60 24.68
CA GLU A 162 -21.40 6.22 25.71
C GLU A 162 -20.67 7.31 26.52
N GLN A 163 -19.34 7.29 26.54
CA GLN A 163 -18.49 8.25 27.26
C GLN A 163 -18.03 9.40 26.35
N GLY A 164 -18.50 9.45 25.10
CA GLY A 164 -18.11 10.47 24.11
C GLY A 164 -16.73 10.25 23.50
N ARG A 165 -16.08 9.11 23.75
CA ARG A 165 -14.78 8.77 23.15
C ARG A 165 -15.01 8.26 21.73
N ARG A 166 -14.22 8.75 20.77
CA ARG A 166 -14.37 8.36 19.36
C ARG A 166 -13.75 6.99 19.14
N TRP A 167 -14.50 6.00 18.64
CA TRP A 167 -14.03 4.62 18.45
C TRP A 167 -12.67 4.52 17.71
N GLY A 168 -12.45 5.36 16.69
CA GLY A 168 -11.19 5.38 15.94
C GLY A 168 -10.02 6.06 16.67
N SER A 169 -10.23 6.82 17.75
CA SER A 169 -9.16 7.60 18.39
C SER A 169 -8.32 6.81 19.38
N ALA A 170 -8.75 5.62 19.79
CA ALA A 170 -8.01 4.79 20.74
C ALA A 170 -6.57 4.57 20.29
N LYS A 171 -5.63 4.80 21.21
CA LYS A 171 -4.20 4.60 20.98
C LYS A 171 -3.85 3.13 20.80
N TYR A 172 -4.36 2.29 21.71
CA TYR A 172 -4.25 0.83 21.65
C TYR A 172 -5.60 0.26 21.20
N GLY A 173 -5.57 -0.73 20.30
CA GLY A 173 -6.80 -1.37 19.84
C GLY A 173 -6.59 -2.41 18.77
N CYS A 174 -7.56 -3.32 18.68
CA CYS A 174 -7.69 -4.29 17.60
C CYS A 174 -8.82 -3.89 16.65
N TYR A 175 -8.76 -4.41 15.43
CA TYR A 175 -9.78 -4.21 14.40
C TYR A 175 -9.89 -5.45 13.50
N ALA A 176 -11.06 -5.64 12.92
CA ALA A 176 -11.34 -6.71 11.97
C ALA A 176 -12.10 -6.20 10.75
N PHE A 177 -11.87 -6.83 9.61
CA PHE A 177 -12.58 -6.57 8.36
C PHE A 177 -13.43 -7.77 7.96
N TYR A 178 -14.63 -7.50 7.46
CA TYR A 178 -15.57 -8.52 6.99
C TYR A 178 -16.03 -8.22 5.57
N ASP A 179 -16.39 -9.27 4.81
CA ASP A 179 -16.87 -9.11 3.44
C ASP A 179 -18.39 -8.88 3.35
N TYR A 180 -18.91 -8.83 2.12
CA TYR A 180 -20.32 -8.57 1.84
C TYR A 180 -21.28 -9.63 2.42
N ASP A 181 -20.77 -10.82 2.76
CA ASP A 181 -21.54 -11.91 3.37
C ASP A 181 -21.32 -11.97 4.90
N GLY A 182 -20.56 -11.03 5.46
CA GLY A 182 -20.23 -10.99 6.88
C GLY A 182 -19.08 -11.93 7.28
N GLU A 183 -18.41 -12.57 6.32
CA GLU A 183 -17.30 -13.48 6.56
C GLU A 183 -16.05 -12.71 7.03
N PRO A 184 -15.40 -13.10 8.14
CA PRO A 184 -14.19 -12.45 8.62
C PRO A 184 -13.06 -12.62 7.60
N ILE A 185 -12.33 -11.55 7.32
CA ILE A 185 -11.27 -11.51 6.32
C ILE A 185 -9.89 -11.39 6.98
N TYR A 186 -9.76 -10.47 7.93
CA TYR A 186 -8.48 -10.04 8.49
C TYR A 186 -8.67 -9.46 9.89
N VAL A 187 -7.71 -9.71 10.76
CA VAL A 187 -7.58 -9.09 12.09
C VAL A 187 -6.26 -8.34 12.16
N GLY A 188 -6.24 -7.21 12.84
CA GLY A 188 -4.98 -6.55 13.18
C GLY A 188 -5.06 -5.76 14.48
N GLN A 189 -3.88 -5.43 15.01
CA GLN A 189 -3.72 -4.58 16.18
C GLN A 189 -2.94 -3.28 15.86
N THR A 190 -3.01 -2.31 16.77
CA THR A 190 -2.13 -1.14 16.76
C THR A 190 -1.96 -0.55 18.16
N ASN A 191 -0.79 0.07 18.38
CA ASN A 191 -0.47 0.92 19.53
C ASN A 191 -0.12 2.37 19.12
N GLU A 192 -0.43 2.75 17.87
CA GLU A 192 -0.22 4.10 17.33
C GLU A 192 -1.49 4.94 17.40
N ARG A 193 -2.59 4.39 16.85
CA ARG A 193 -3.99 4.86 16.87
C ARG A 193 -4.80 4.00 15.91
N VAL A 194 -5.97 3.52 16.35
CA VAL A 194 -6.85 2.65 15.56
C VAL A 194 -7.17 3.25 14.19
N GLN A 195 -7.63 4.51 14.14
CA GLN A 195 -7.95 5.20 12.89
C GLN A 195 -6.77 5.28 11.93
N THR A 196 -5.55 5.46 12.46
CA THR A 196 -4.35 5.59 11.63
C THR A 196 -4.05 4.27 10.93
N ARG A 197 -4.15 3.15 11.66
CA ARG A 197 -3.91 1.82 11.11
C ARG A 197 -5.03 1.37 10.17
N VAL A 198 -6.29 1.58 10.54
CA VAL A 198 -7.45 1.24 9.71
C VAL A 198 -7.43 2.03 8.39
N ARG A 199 -7.23 3.36 8.43
CA ARG A 199 -7.06 4.16 7.20
C ARG A 199 -5.90 3.66 6.38
N ARG A 200 -4.77 3.36 7.02
CA ARG A 200 -3.60 2.80 6.33
C ARG A 200 -3.99 1.58 5.48
N HIS A 201 -4.82 0.67 6.00
CA HIS A 201 -5.28 -0.51 5.26
C HIS A 201 -6.35 -0.22 4.19
N LEU A 202 -7.28 0.70 4.45
CA LEU A 202 -8.47 0.87 3.61
C LEU A 202 -8.41 2.05 2.64
N SER A 203 -7.60 3.08 2.92
CA SER A 203 -7.49 4.28 2.06
C SER A 203 -6.22 4.30 1.21
N ASN A 204 -5.19 3.55 1.61
CA ASN A 204 -3.87 3.66 1.01
C ASN A 204 -3.60 2.47 0.09
N GLN A 205 -3.43 2.72 -1.21
CA GLN A 205 -2.97 1.71 -2.18
C GLN A 205 -1.48 1.32 -2.02
N ARG A 206 -0.81 1.69 -0.91
CA ARG A 206 0.66 1.61 -0.75
C ARG A 206 1.13 1.22 0.66
N THR A 207 0.39 0.41 1.40
CA THR A 207 0.72 0.04 2.80
C THR A 207 0.80 -1.45 2.96
N ASP A 208 1.71 -1.97 3.78
CA ASP A 208 2.23 -3.36 3.72
C ASP A 208 1.19 -4.49 3.51
N ALA A 209 -0.03 -4.45 4.08
CA ALA A 209 -1.09 -5.44 3.76
C ALA A 209 -1.74 -5.27 2.36
N VAL A 210 -1.80 -4.04 1.85
CA VAL A 210 -2.21 -3.64 0.49
C VAL A 210 -1.01 -3.65 -0.49
N ALA A 211 0.20 -3.39 -0.01
CA ALA A 211 1.44 -3.38 -0.79
C ALA A 211 1.86 -4.81 -1.17
N MET A 212 1.45 -5.81 -0.37
CA MET A 212 1.47 -7.22 -0.76
C MET A 212 0.19 -7.69 -1.45
N ARG A 213 -0.81 -6.81 -1.63
CA ARG A 213 -2.12 -7.07 -2.27
C ARG A 213 -2.90 -8.23 -1.65
N VAL A 214 -2.59 -8.61 -0.41
CA VAL A 214 -3.21 -9.76 0.28
C VAL A 214 -4.68 -9.48 0.59
N LEU A 215 -5.00 -8.24 0.99
CA LEU A 215 -6.36 -7.78 1.22
C LEU A 215 -6.91 -7.04 -0.01
N ASP A 216 -8.04 -7.53 -0.54
CA ASP A 216 -8.84 -6.77 -1.49
C ASP A 216 -9.74 -5.79 -0.73
N VAL A 217 -9.35 -4.52 -0.67
CA VAL A 217 -10.11 -3.46 0.02
C VAL A 217 -11.53 -3.35 -0.49
N GLN A 218 -11.79 -3.62 -1.77
CA GLN A 218 -13.13 -3.51 -2.33
C GLN A 218 -14.04 -4.66 -1.90
N GLU A 219 -13.48 -5.72 -1.33
CA GLU A 219 -14.23 -6.83 -0.72
C GLU A 219 -14.69 -6.50 0.70
N VAL A 220 -14.06 -5.51 1.37
CA VAL A 220 -14.42 -5.11 2.73
C VAL A 220 -15.75 -4.36 2.72
N ALA A 221 -16.74 -4.89 3.42
CA ALA A 221 -18.05 -4.28 3.59
C ALA A 221 -18.27 -3.76 5.02
N GLU A 222 -17.56 -4.31 6.01
CA GLU A 222 -17.76 -3.97 7.41
C GLU A 222 -16.45 -3.93 8.20
N LEU A 223 -16.44 -3.13 9.26
CA LEU A 223 -15.32 -2.90 10.16
C LEU A 223 -15.79 -3.12 11.60
N GLU A 224 -15.05 -3.90 12.38
CA GLU A 224 -15.26 -3.99 13.82
C GLU A 224 -14.02 -3.49 14.58
N LEU A 225 -14.25 -2.76 15.66
CA LEU A 225 -13.22 -2.11 16.46
C LEU A 225 -13.31 -2.56 17.92
N TRP A 226 -12.15 -2.86 18.52
CA TRP A 226 -11.95 -3.18 19.93
C TRP A 226 -10.91 -2.22 20.53
N PRO A 227 -11.33 -1.04 21.01
CA PRO A 227 -10.43 -0.11 21.65
C PRO A 227 -10.01 -0.60 23.05
N LEU A 228 -8.73 -0.44 23.39
CA LEU A 228 -8.20 -0.71 24.73
C LEU A 228 -7.99 0.63 25.44
N TRP A 229 -9.10 1.21 25.90
CA TRP A 229 -9.12 2.55 26.50
C TRP A 229 -8.33 2.66 27.80
N GLU A 230 -8.18 1.56 28.52
CA GLU A 230 -7.37 1.46 29.74
C GLU A 230 -5.89 1.77 29.50
N HIS A 231 -5.43 1.72 28.23
CA HIS A 231 -4.04 1.99 27.84
C HIS A 231 -3.85 3.33 27.12
N GLU A 232 -4.84 4.23 27.13
CA GLU A 232 -4.79 5.50 26.39
C GLU A 232 -3.62 6.39 26.85
N ASP A 233 -3.43 6.49 28.17
CA ASP A 233 -2.41 7.34 28.80
C ASP A 233 -1.05 6.65 28.99
N VAL A 234 -0.92 5.37 28.57
CA VAL A 234 0.33 4.61 28.75
C VAL A 234 1.42 5.14 27.85
N ASP A 235 2.54 5.58 28.41
CA ASP A 235 3.71 6.03 27.64
C ASP A 235 4.21 4.97 26.65
N ARG A 236 4.95 5.39 25.61
CA ARG A 236 5.40 4.47 24.56
C ARG A 236 6.50 3.50 25.01
N THR A 237 7.16 3.79 26.14
CA THR A 237 8.33 3.07 26.65
C THR A 237 8.16 2.75 28.14
N GLY A 238 8.97 1.81 28.63
CA GLY A 238 8.92 1.37 30.02
C GLY A 238 8.01 0.17 30.24
N GLU A 239 7.84 -0.16 31.52
CA GLU A 239 7.15 -1.38 31.98
C GLU A 239 5.66 -1.36 31.65
N ALA A 240 4.97 -0.25 31.91
CA ALA A 240 3.55 -0.09 31.55
C ALA A 240 3.31 -0.27 30.05
N ALA A 241 4.21 0.24 29.21
CA ALA A 241 4.14 0.06 27.76
C ALA A 241 4.33 -1.41 27.35
N HIS A 242 5.15 -2.16 28.07
CA HIS A 242 5.36 -3.58 27.84
C HIS A 242 4.10 -4.38 28.20
N GLN A 243 3.51 -4.11 29.37
CA GLN A 243 2.27 -4.74 29.82
C GLN A 243 1.09 -4.43 28.89
N ALA A 244 0.97 -3.18 28.42
CA ALA A 244 -0.06 -2.78 27.45
C ALA A 244 0.07 -3.53 26.11
N ARG A 245 1.32 -3.76 25.64
CA ARG A 245 1.57 -4.56 24.44
C ARG A 245 1.23 -6.04 24.65
N GLN A 246 1.59 -6.61 25.79
CA GLN A 246 1.21 -7.99 26.12
C GLN A 246 -0.31 -8.16 26.18
N HIS A 247 -1.04 -7.20 26.77
CA HIS A 247 -2.50 -7.23 26.76
C HIS A 247 -3.06 -7.14 25.34
N LEU A 248 -2.52 -6.21 24.53
CA LEU A 248 -2.93 -6.05 23.14
C LEU A 248 -2.68 -7.32 22.30
N ASP A 249 -1.55 -7.99 22.48
CA ASP A 249 -1.23 -9.26 21.83
C ASP A 249 -2.22 -10.37 22.22
N ALA A 250 -2.59 -10.45 23.51
CA ALA A 250 -3.57 -11.44 23.99
C ALA A 250 -4.98 -11.17 23.45
N VAL A 251 -5.40 -9.91 23.36
CA VAL A 251 -6.67 -9.51 22.73
C VAL A 251 -6.65 -9.84 21.24
N GLU A 252 -5.57 -9.56 20.51
CA GLU A 252 -5.45 -9.92 19.10
C GLU A 252 -5.53 -11.43 18.89
N SER A 253 -4.82 -12.23 19.71
CA SER A 253 -4.87 -13.70 19.65
C SER A 253 -6.29 -14.22 19.88
N THR A 254 -6.97 -13.70 20.90
CA THR A 254 -8.35 -14.13 21.24
C THR A 254 -9.34 -13.79 20.13
N ILE A 255 -9.24 -12.58 19.54
CA ILE A 255 -10.08 -12.19 18.39
C ILE A 255 -9.77 -13.08 17.19
N TYR A 256 -8.49 -13.32 16.91
CA TYR A 256 -8.06 -14.14 15.78
C TYR A 256 -8.62 -15.56 15.87
N GLU A 257 -8.50 -16.23 17.02
CA GLU A 257 -9.04 -17.59 17.23
C GLU A 257 -10.56 -17.63 17.10
N ARG A 258 -11.25 -16.64 17.68
CA ARG A 258 -12.71 -16.50 17.56
C ARG A 258 -13.14 -16.37 16.09
N LEU A 259 -12.53 -15.45 15.35
CA LEU A 259 -12.87 -15.22 13.94
C LEU A 259 -12.43 -16.37 13.03
N LEU A 260 -11.38 -17.10 13.40
CA LEU A 260 -10.97 -18.32 12.70
C LEU A 260 -12.04 -19.42 12.84
N ALA A 261 -12.64 -19.56 14.02
CA ALA A 261 -13.73 -20.50 14.28
C ALA A 261 -15.05 -20.09 13.61
N GLU A 262 -15.31 -18.78 13.50
CA GLU A 262 -16.48 -18.24 12.79
C GLU A 262 -16.33 -18.28 11.26
N SER A 263 -15.09 -18.29 10.75
CA SER A 263 -14.82 -18.34 9.32
C SER A 263 -15.35 -19.62 8.71
N ARG A 264 -16.18 -19.50 7.67
CA ARG A 264 -16.68 -20.67 6.91
C ARG A 264 -15.57 -21.50 6.28
N PHE A 265 -14.39 -20.91 6.12
CA PHE A 265 -13.22 -21.53 5.51
C PHE A 265 -12.20 -22.03 6.54
N GLY A 266 -12.38 -21.69 7.82
CA GLY A 266 -11.37 -21.90 8.85
C GLY A 266 -10.05 -21.17 8.55
N MET A 267 -10.11 -20.04 7.82
CA MET A 267 -8.91 -19.31 7.39
C MET A 267 -9.14 -17.79 7.24
N LEU A 268 -8.15 -17.02 7.72
CA LEU A 268 -8.05 -15.57 7.54
C LEU A 268 -6.87 -15.19 6.63
N LEU A 269 -6.88 -13.98 6.09
CA LEU A 269 -5.84 -13.44 5.19
C LEU A 269 -4.63 -12.84 5.91
N ASN A 270 -4.49 -13.05 7.21
CA ASN A 270 -3.34 -12.59 7.97
C ASN A 270 -2.04 -13.21 7.44
N GLU A 271 -1.08 -12.37 7.02
CA GLU A 271 0.25 -12.84 6.58
C GLU A 271 1.02 -13.48 7.73
N ARG A 272 0.93 -12.87 8.92
CA ARG A 272 1.47 -13.40 10.17
C ARG A 272 0.32 -13.78 11.08
N VAL A 273 0.32 -15.03 11.52
CA VAL A 273 -0.58 -15.52 12.56
C VAL A 273 -0.14 -14.89 13.89
N PRO A 274 -1.07 -14.30 14.68
CA PRO A 274 -0.76 -13.84 16.02
C PRO A 274 -0.16 -14.96 16.87
N ALA A 275 0.74 -14.62 17.80
CA ALA A 275 1.27 -15.61 18.72
C ALA A 275 0.14 -16.09 19.63
N THR A 276 0.03 -17.40 19.82
CA THR A 276 -0.94 -17.98 20.74
C THR A 276 -0.70 -17.43 22.16
N ALA A 277 -1.75 -16.88 22.74
CA ALA A 277 -1.80 -16.39 24.10
C ALA A 277 -2.97 -17.05 24.84
N GLU A 278 -2.97 -16.99 26.17
CA GLU A 278 -4.14 -17.41 26.94
C GLU A 278 -5.34 -16.51 26.58
N PRO A 279 -6.53 -17.09 26.32
CA PRO A 279 -7.71 -16.31 25.99
C PRO A 279 -8.06 -15.30 27.09
N VAL A 280 -8.35 -14.06 26.68
CA VAL A 280 -8.75 -12.98 27.59
C VAL A 280 -10.21 -12.57 27.36
N GLU A 281 -10.80 -11.88 28.34
CA GLU A 281 -12.09 -11.22 28.12
C GLU A 281 -11.90 -10.08 27.11
N LEU A 282 -12.67 -10.11 26.02
CA LEU A 282 -12.57 -9.09 24.98
C LEU A 282 -13.20 -7.78 25.45
N PRO A 283 -12.56 -6.62 25.17
CA PRO A 283 -13.18 -5.34 25.44
C PRO A 283 -14.43 -5.14 24.59
N ALA A 284 -15.26 -4.17 24.96
CA ALA A 284 -16.45 -3.81 24.20
C ALA A 284 -16.09 -3.50 22.74
N SER A 285 -16.83 -4.09 21.81
CA SER A 285 -16.61 -3.91 20.38
C SER A 285 -17.76 -3.17 19.72
N ARG A 286 -17.49 -2.59 18.55
CA ARG A 286 -18.55 -2.07 17.68
C ARG A 286 -18.24 -2.37 16.22
N ARG A 287 -19.23 -2.98 15.55
CA ARG A 287 -19.21 -3.30 14.12
C ARG A 287 -19.98 -2.23 13.34
N PHE A 288 -19.40 -1.78 12.23
CA PHE A 288 -19.88 -0.70 11.39
C PHE A 288 -19.99 -1.18 9.94
N ALA A 289 -21.08 -0.83 9.28
CA ALA A 289 -21.20 -0.96 7.82
C ALA A 289 -20.37 0.13 7.13
N LEU A 290 -19.52 -0.28 6.19
CA LEU A 290 -18.72 0.61 5.36
C LEU A 290 -19.31 0.82 3.96
N VAL A 291 -20.40 0.12 3.65
CA VAL A 291 -21.12 0.22 2.38
C VAL A 291 -22.61 0.41 2.65
N ASP A 292 -23.24 1.28 1.87
CA ASP A 292 -24.69 1.45 1.86
C ASP A 292 -25.40 0.27 1.17
N ASP A 293 -26.72 0.18 1.36
CA ASP A 293 -27.53 -0.92 0.81
C ASP A 293 -27.49 -1.00 -0.72
N GLN A 294 -27.37 0.15 -1.40
CA GLN A 294 -27.27 0.19 -2.86
C GLN A 294 -25.95 -0.43 -3.31
N THR A 295 -24.84 -0.01 -2.73
CA THR A 295 -23.50 -0.55 -2.98
C THR A 295 -23.44 -2.02 -2.65
N ARG A 296 -24.05 -2.44 -1.53
CA ARG A 296 -24.15 -3.85 -1.15
C ARG A 296 -24.89 -4.68 -2.20
N ARG A 297 -25.99 -4.18 -2.77
CA ARG A 297 -26.71 -4.89 -3.85
C ARG A 297 -25.92 -4.96 -5.15
N GLU A 298 -25.38 -3.82 -5.60
CA GLU A 298 -24.71 -3.73 -6.90
C GLU A 298 -23.36 -4.46 -6.90
N TRP A 299 -22.52 -4.17 -5.92
CA TRP A 299 -21.13 -4.64 -5.84
C TRP A 299 -20.96 -5.88 -4.98
N GLY A 300 -21.99 -6.25 -4.18
CA GLY A 300 -22.08 -7.53 -3.52
C GLY A 300 -22.52 -8.67 -4.45
N SER A 301 -22.94 -8.36 -5.69
CA SER A 301 -23.34 -9.37 -6.66
C SER A 301 -22.22 -10.36 -6.95
N ALA A 302 -22.59 -11.64 -7.08
CA ALA A 302 -21.62 -12.72 -7.25
C ALA A 302 -20.73 -12.53 -8.49
N ALA A 303 -21.31 -12.11 -9.62
CA ALA A 303 -20.55 -11.90 -10.87
C ALA A 303 -19.44 -10.84 -10.71
N VAL A 304 -19.75 -9.72 -10.07
CA VAL A 304 -18.78 -8.63 -9.83
C VAL A 304 -17.68 -9.11 -8.89
N ARG A 305 -18.05 -9.78 -7.79
CA ARG A 305 -17.10 -10.31 -6.81
C ARG A 305 -16.23 -11.43 -7.38
N ILE A 306 -16.77 -12.32 -8.23
CA ILE A 306 -16.02 -13.37 -8.94
C ILE A 306 -14.96 -12.74 -9.84
N ALA A 307 -15.35 -11.80 -10.70
CA ALA A 307 -14.42 -11.14 -11.62
C ALA A 307 -13.28 -10.45 -10.87
N ARG A 308 -13.62 -9.75 -9.77
CA ARG A 308 -12.63 -9.06 -8.95
C ARG A 308 -11.70 -10.03 -8.22
N ARG A 309 -12.24 -11.04 -7.54
CA ARG A 309 -11.45 -12.04 -6.80
C ARG A 309 -10.53 -12.84 -7.72
N ALA A 310 -11.00 -13.23 -8.91
CA ALA A 310 -10.16 -13.86 -9.92
C ALA A 310 -8.99 -12.96 -10.34
N SER A 311 -9.27 -11.67 -10.58
CA SER A 311 -8.25 -10.68 -10.93
C SER A 311 -7.24 -10.45 -9.79
N THR A 312 -7.70 -10.43 -8.54
CA THR A 312 -6.82 -10.31 -7.35
C THR A 312 -5.95 -11.54 -7.16
N LEU A 313 -6.52 -12.75 -7.31
CA LEU A 313 -5.78 -14.00 -7.24
C LEU A 313 -4.70 -14.09 -8.32
N ALA A 314 -5.03 -13.71 -9.57
CA ALA A 314 -4.05 -13.66 -10.66
C ALA A 314 -2.88 -12.72 -10.32
N ARG A 315 -3.17 -11.50 -9.86
CA ARG A 315 -2.12 -10.54 -9.45
C ARG A 315 -1.27 -11.01 -8.26
N LEU A 316 -1.88 -11.73 -7.31
CA LEU A 316 -1.17 -12.33 -6.19
C LEU A 316 -0.22 -13.44 -6.68
N ALA A 317 -0.67 -14.26 -7.62
CA ALA A 317 0.16 -15.29 -8.25
C ALA A 317 1.33 -14.66 -9.05
N ASP A 318 1.08 -13.59 -9.82
CA ASP A 318 2.14 -12.86 -10.53
C ASP A 318 3.21 -12.34 -9.55
N THR A 319 2.79 -11.79 -8.40
CA THR A 319 3.71 -11.32 -7.35
C THR A 319 4.60 -12.46 -6.81
N ALA A 320 4.06 -13.67 -6.71
CA ALA A 320 4.82 -14.84 -6.31
C ALA A 320 5.87 -15.24 -7.36
N VAL A 321 5.53 -15.13 -8.66
CA VAL A 321 6.46 -15.37 -9.77
C VAL A 321 7.59 -14.34 -9.80
N GLU A 322 7.25 -13.05 -9.71
CA GLU A 322 8.22 -11.95 -9.79
C GLU A 322 9.28 -12.00 -8.68
N ARG A 323 8.90 -12.45 -7.47
CA ARG A 323 9.78 -12.46 -6.30
C ARG A 323 10.71 -13.67 -6.24
N GLY A 324 10.41 -14.75 -6.97
CA GLY A 324 11.17 -16.01 -6.96
C GLY A 324 11.08 -16.83 -5.66
N VAL A 325 11.07 -16.17 -4.50
CA VAL A 325 10.86 -16.76 -3.17
C VAL A 325 9.50 -16.31 -2.62
N VAL A 326 8.63 -17.28 -2.34
CA VAL A 326 7.26 -17.05 -1.87
C VAL A 326 7.18 -17.36 -0.38
N SER A 327 6.86 -16.36 0.44
CA SER A 327 6.63 -16.54 1.88
C SER A 327 5.40 -17.42 2.15
N ASP A 328 5.36 -18.10 3.29
CA ASP A 328 4.21 -18.91 3.70
C ASP A 328 2.93 -18.08 3.80
N GLY A 329 3.05 -16.82 4.23
CA GLY A 329 1.93 -15.87 4.26
C GLY A 329 1.35 -15.61 2.86
N LEU A 330 2.21 -15.43 1.84
CA LEU A 330 1.75 -15.25 0.46
C LEU A 330 1.14 -16.54 -0.12
N ARG A 331 1.72 -17.71 0.17
CA ARG A 331 1.13 -19.00 -0.23
C ARG A 331 -0.25 -19.20 0.39
N ARG A 332 -0.39 -18.89 1.68
CA ARG A 332 -1.68 -18.94 2.39
C ARG A 332 -2.69 -17.97 1.80
N ALA A 333 -2.27 -16.74 1.49
CA ALA A 333 -3.15 -15.75 0.85
C ALA A 333 -3.68 -16.26 -0.51
N ILE A 334 -2.83 -16.84 -1.35
CA ILE A 334 -3.23 -17.46 -2.63
C ILE A 334 -4.26 -18.57 -2.39
N LEU A 335 -4.00 -19.47 -1.44
CA LEU A 335 -4.91 -20.56 -1.10
C LEU A 335 -6.27 -20.03 -0.64
N VAL A 336 -6.30 -19.12 0.34
CA VAL A 336 -7.55 -18.54 0.88
C VAL A 336 -8.34 -17.83 -0.20
N GLN A 337 -7.67 -17.05 -1.07
CA GLN A 337 -8.34 -16.35 -2.16
C GLN A 337 -8.91 -17.34 -3.20
N GLY A 338 -8.20 -18.44 -3.48
CA GLY A 338 -8.68 -19.53 -4.33
C GLY A 338 -9.95 -20.16 -3.78
N VAL A 339 -9.95 -20.58 -2.52
CA VAL A 339 -11.12 -21.19 -1.86
C VAL A 339 -12.32 -20.25 -1.85
N ARG A 340 -12.09 -18.97 -1.51
CA ARG A 340 -13.15 -17.95 -1.50
C ARG A 340 -13.75 -17.73 -2.89
N LEU A 341 -12.92 -17.72 -3.94
CA LEU A 341 -13.38 -17.62 -5.33
C LEU A 341 -14.20 -18.85 -5.73
N THR A 342 -13.72 -20.06 -5.42
CA THR A 342 -14.42 -21.32 -5.72
C THR A 342 -15.77 -21.35 -5.02
N GLN A 343 -15.82 -21.01 -3.74
CA GLN A 343 -17.06 -20.96 -2.98
C GLN A 343 -18.05 -19.98 -3.60
N LEU A 344 -17.62 -18.76 -3.90
CA LEU A 344 -18.49 -17.75 -4.48
C LEU A 344 -19.03 -18.17 -5.86
N ALA A 345 -18.19 -18.77 -6.71
CA ALA A 345 -18.62 -19.32 -7.99
C ALA A 345 -19.61 -20.48 -7.83
N ALA A 346 -19.37 -21.35 -6.85
CA ALA A 346 -20.24 -22.49 -6.56
C ALA A 346 -21.61 -22.04 -6.01
N SER A 347 -21.64 -21.04 -5.11
CA SER A 347 -22.88 -20.43 -4.60
C SER A 347 -23.66 -19.74 -5.71
N ALA A 348 -22.98 -19.04 -6.63
CA ALA A 348 -23.61 -18.42 -7.79
C ALA A 348 -24.25 -19.45 -8.73
N TYR A 349 -23.54 -20.54 -9.02
CA TYR A 349 -24.07 -21.65 -9.81
C TYR A 349 -25.27 -22.31 -9.13
N ALA A 350 -25.19 -22.56 -7.82
CA ALA A 350 -26.28 -23.16 -7.06
C ALA A 350 -27.54 -22.30 -7.10
N THR A 351 -27.38 -20.99 -6.94
CA THR A 351 -28.48 -20.02 -7.03
C THR A 351 -29.12 -20.04 -8.41
N ALA A 352 -28.31 -20.01 -9.48
CA ALA A 352 -28.80 -20.05 -10.86
C ALA A 352 -29.48 -21.37 -11.23
N SER A 353 -29.04 -22.49 -10.64
CA SER A 353 -29.60 -23.83 -10.88
C SER A 353 -30.74 -24.21 -9.94
N GLY A 354 -31.09 -23.37 -8.96
CA GLY A 354 -32.09 -23.67 -7.93
C GLY A 354 -31.68 -24.81 -6.99
N THR A 355 -30.37 -25.07 -6.86
CA THR A 355 -29.83 -26.12 -5.98
C THR A 355 -29.34 -25.53 -4.65
N LYS A 356 -29.06 -26.40 -3.67
CA LYS A 356 -28.54 -25.95 -2.38
C LYS A 356 -27.12 -25.43 -2.52
N GLU A 357 -26.80 -24.36 -1.79
CA GLU A 357 -25.45 -23.81 -1.76
C GLU A 357 -24.45 -24.88 -1.31
N PRO A 358 -23.41 -25.19 -2.11
CA PRO A 358 -22.38 -26.13 -1.71
C PRO A 358 -21.48 -25.48 -0.66
N VAL A 359 -21.01 -26.28 0.30
CA VAL A 359 -19.95 -25.85 1.22
C VAL A 359 -18.64 -26.36 0.67
N VAL A 360 -17.79 -25.44 0.23
CA VAL A 360 -16.42 -25.76 -0.16
C VAL A 360 -15.61 -25.99 1.12
N GLN A 361 -15.44 -27.26 1.47
CA GLN A 361 -14.52 -27.68 2.51
C GLN A 361 -13.18 -28.03 1.89
N LEU A 362 -12.10 -27.56 2.53
CA LEU A 362 -10.74 -28.04 2.25
C LEU A 362 -10.58 -29.46 2.81
N GLN A 363 -11.19 -30.48 2.19
CA GLN A 363 -10.95 -31.87 2.59
C GLN A 363 -9.57 -32.33 2.10
N GLY A 364 -8.73 -32.83 3.00
CA GLY A 364 -7.43 -33.43 2.66
C GLY A 364 -6.23 -32.47 2.54
N LEU A 365 -6.38 -31.19 2.88
CA LEU A 365 -5.26 -30.25 3.03
C LEU A 365 -4.66 -30.37 4.44
N GLU A 366 -4.03 -31.51 4.72
CA GLU A 366 -3.09 -31.55 5.85
C GLU A 366 -1.84 -30.76 5.43
N VAL A 367 -1.65 -29.56 5.99
CA VAL A 367 -0.34 -28.91 5.99
C VAL A 367 0.53 -29.67 7.00
N ARG A 368 0.92 -30.90 6.66
CA ARG A 368 2.05 -31.54 7.33
C ARG A 368 3.29 -30.73 6.96
N GLU A 369 4.24 -30.57 7.89
CA GLU A 369 5.60 -30.15 7.52
C GLU A 369 6.00 -30.95 6.28
N GLY A 370 6.19 -30.23 5.16
CA GLY A 370 6.26 -30.85 3.85
C GLY A 370 7.36 -31.90 3.82
N ILE A 371 7.12 -33.00 3.10
CA ILE A 371 8.20 -33.88 2.67
C ILE A 371 9.25 -32.97 2.02
N PRO A 372 10.54 -33.03 2.44
CA PRO A 372 11.57 -32.20 1.85
C PRO A 372 11.56 -32.43 0.33
N LEU A 373 11.38 -31.35 -0.42
CA LEU A 373 11.54 -31.36 -1.86
C LEU A 373 13.02 -31.63 -2.13
N THR A 374 13.33 -32.87 -2.53
CA THR A 374 14.65 -33.27 -3.04
C THR A 374 15.01 -32.56 -4.33
#